data_AF-A0A640SSF9-F1
#
_entry.id   AF-A0A640SSF9-F1
#
_cell.length_a   1.000
_cell.length_b   1.000
_cell.length_c   1.000
_cell.angle_alpha   90.00
_cell.angle_beta   90.00
_cell.angle_gamma   90.00
#
_symmetry.space_group_name_H-M   'P 1'
#
loop_
_entity.id
_entity.type
_entity.pdbx_description
1 polymer ?
#
loop_
_entity_poly.entity_id
_entity_poly.type
_entity_poly.pdbx_seq_one_letter_code
_entity_poly.pdbx_strand_id
1 'polypeptide(L)'
;MNARRPYPSDVSDARWELIEPVLAAWRFERRGRALDLGRPPEHDLREIMNAILYVDRTGAYFSEELGGASEELAQWLQSLSVNAGHE
;
A
#
# COMPACT_ATOMS: atom_id res chain seq x y z
N MET A 1 -5.86 -7.14 -20.79
CA MET A 1 -5.09 -6.41 -19.76
C MET A 1 -5.00 -4.97 -20.22
N ASN A 2 -5.66 -4.05 -19.51
CA ASN A 2 -5.60 -2.63 -19.85
C ASN A 2 -4.20 -2.14 -19.47
N ALA A 3 -3.43 -1.63 -20.42
CA ALA A 3 -2.05 -1.22 -20.14
C ALA A 3 -2.08 0.01 -19.23
N ARG A 4 -1.78 -0.20 -17.94
CA ARG A 4 -1.64 0.88 -16.95
C ARG A 4 -0.51 1.81 -17.39
N ARG A 5 -0.74 3.12 -17.29
CA ARG A 5 0.34 4.10 -17.42
C ARG A 5 1.30 3.97 -16.22
N PRO A 6 2.61 3.71 -16.43
CA PRO A 6 3.55 3.52 -15.34
C PRO A 6 3.68 4.79 -14.49
N TYR A 7 3.88 4.65 -13.17
CA TYR A 7 4.19 5.79 -12.33
C TYR A 7 5.67 6.14 -12.50
N PRO A 8 6.06 7.43 -12.41
CA PRO A 8 7.47 7.83 -12.41
C PRO A 8 8.29 7.19 -11.28
N SER A 9 7.63 6.71 -10.23
CA SER A 9 8.20 6.02 -9.06
C SER A 9 8.16 4.49 -9.15
N ASP A 10 7.75 3.92 -10.28
CA ASP A 10 7.69 2.47 -10.46
C ASP A 10 9.06 1.84 -10.19
N VAL A 11 9.05 0.68 -9.53
CA VAL A 11 10.27 -0.06 -9.21
C VAL A 11 10.81 -0.75 -10.48
N SER A 12 12.12 -0.61 -10.71
CA SER A 12 12.83 -1.28 -11.79
C SER A 12 12.87 -2.79 -11.58
N ASP A 13 12.93 -3.57 -12.65
CA ASP A 13 12.94 -5.04 -12.59
C ASP A 13 14.03 -5.58 -11.64
N ALA A 14 15.26 -5.08 -11.76
CA ALA A 14 16.37 -5.48 -10.89
C ALA A 14 16.13 -5.18 -9.39
N ARG A 15 15.36 -4.14 -9.05
CA ARG A 15 15.00 -3.86 -7.65
C ARG A 15 13.81 -4.72 -7.22
N TRP A 16 12.88 -4.97 -8.15
CA TRP A 16 11.74 -5.85 -7.92
C TRP A 16 12.20 -7.27 -7.54
N GLU A 17 13.18 -7.83 -8.26
CA GLU A 17 13.75 -9.15 -8.00
C GLU A 17 14.30 -9.29 -6.56
N LEU A 18 14.74 -8.19 -5.94
CA LEU A 18 15.24 -8.21 -4.56
C LEU A 18 14.12 -8.18 -3.52
N ILE A 19 12.98 -7.53 -3.81
CA ILE A 19 11.89 -7.32 -2.84
C ILE A 19 10.75 -8.33 -2.98
N GLU A 20 10.51 -8.83 -4.19
CA GLU A 20 9.42 -9.76 -4.50
C GLU A 20 9.41 -10.98 -3.57
N PRO A 21 10.54 -11.68 -3.32
CA PRO A 21 10.51 -12.92 -2.53
C PRO A 21 10.00 -12.68 -1.10
N VAL A 22 10.34 -11.53 -0.51
CA VAL A 22 9.92 -11.16 0.85
C VAL A 22 8.42 -10.86 0.88
N LEU A 23 7.91 -10.09 -0.10
CA LEU A 23 6.50 -9.75 -0.20
C LEU A 23 5.64 -10.98 -0.50
N ALA A 24 6.12 -11.88 -1.35
CA ALA A 24 5.46 -13.13 -1.68
C ALA A 24 5.36 -14.05 -0.45
N ALA A 25 6.46 -14.22 0.29
CA ALA A 25 6.47 -14.99 1.53
C ALA A 25 5.49 -14.42 2.57
N TRP A 26 5.52 -13.12 2.79
CA TRP A 26 4.58 -12.43 3.68
C TRP A 26 3.11 -12.65 3.25
N ARG A 27 2.80 -12.52 1.95
CA ARG A 27 1.43 -12.71 1.43
C ARG A 27 0.97 -14.16 1.60
N PHE A 28 1.86 -15.12 1.42
CA PHE A 28 1.58 -16.54 1.65
C PHE A 28 1.25 -16.81 3.11
N GLU A 29 2.08 -16.36 4.05
CA GLU A 29 1.86 -16.51 5.49
C GLU A 29 0.57 -15.83 5.96
N ARG A 30 0.25 -14.66 5.39
CA ARG A 30 -0.97 -13.91 5.75
C ARG A 30 -2.23 -14.61 5.24
N ARG A 31 -2.20 -15.17 4.03
CA ARG A 31 -3.32 -15.98 3.51
C ARG A 31 -3.51 -17.28 4.29
N GLY A 32 -2.43 -17.96 4.67
CA GLY A 32 -2.52 -19.18 5.47
C GLY A 32 -3.14 -18.97 6.86
N ARG A 33 -3.13 -17.74 7.37
CA ARG A 33 -3.76 -17.35 8.65
C ARG A 33 -5.11 -16.67 8.50
N ALA A 34 -5.51 -16.28 7.30
CA ALA A 34 -6.80 -15.66 7.07
C ALA A 34 -7.88 -16.75 7.09
N LEU A 35 -8.92 -16.57 7.89
CA LEU A 35 -10.21 -17.15 7.57
C LEU A 35 -10.57 -16.57 6.19
N ASP A 36 -10.90 -17.38 5.19
CA ASP A 36 -11.16 -16.97 3.78
C ASP A 36 -12.40 -16.03 3.61
N LEU A 37 -12.61 -15.10 4.54
CA LEU A 37 -13.72 -14.17 4.69
C LEU A 37 -13.48 -12.83 3.98
N GLY A 38 -12.70 -12.83 2.89
CA GLY A 38 -12.31 -11.60 2.17
C GLY A 38 -12.37 -11.73 0.66
N ARG A 39 -12.52 -10.59 -0.04
CA ARG A 39 -12.42 -10.53 -1.50
C ARG A 39 -11.03 -11.03 -1.94
N PRO A 40 -10.93 -11.93 -2.93
CA PRO A 40 -9.65 -12.33 -3.50
C PRO A 40 -8.89 -11.07 -3.96
N PRO A 41 -7.60 -10.92 -3.64
CA PRO A 41 -6.86 -9.74 -4.05
C PRO A 41 -6.72 -9.74 -5.57
N GLU A 42 -7.23 -8.68 -6.20
CA GLU A 42 -7.33 -8.51 -7.65
C GLU A 42 -6.02 -8.00 -8.26
N HIS A 43 -5.16 -7.36 -7.46
CA HIS A 43 -3.93 -6.73 -7.90
C HIS A 43 -2.67 -7.57 -7.62
N ASP A 44 -1.72 -7.45 -8.55
CA ASP A 44 -0.37 -8.00 -8.42
C ASP A 44 0.41 -7.26 -7.32
N LEU A 45 1.34 -7.95 -6.66
CA LEU A 45 2.17 -7.35 -5.61
C LEU A 45 3.00 -6.17 -6.13
N ARG A 46 3.49 -6.24 -7.37
CA ARG A 46 4.26 -5.18 -8.00
C ARG A 46 3.43 -3.94 -8.24
N GLU A 47 2.18 -4.11 -8.66
CA GLU A 47 1.26 -2.99 -8.86
C GLU A 47 0.97 -2.27 -7.54
N ILE A 48 0.75 -3.03 -6.47
CA ILE A 48 0.55 -2.48 -5.12
C ILE A 48 1.80 -1.73 -4.66
N MET A 49 2.99 -2.31 -4.83
CA MET A 49 4.25 -1.66 -4.44
C MET A 49 4.50 -0.37 -5.22
N ASN A 50 4.29 -0.38 -6.53
CA ASN A 50 4.39 0.79 -7.38
C ASN A 50 3.45 1.92 -6.92
N ALA A 51 2.22 1.59 -6.54
CA ALA A 51 1.26 2.55 -6.03
C ALA A 51 1.70 3.14 -4.67
N ILE A 52 2.20 2.30 -3.75
CA ILE A 52 2.71 2.75 -2.44
C ILE A 52 3.90 3.71 -2.64
N LEU A 53 4.87 3.33 -3.48
CA LEU A 53 6.04 4.17 -3.78
C LEU A 53 5.64 5.48 -4.46
N TYR A 54 4.58 5.47 -5.27
CA TYR A 54 4.04 6.68 -5.86
C TYR A 54 3.47 7.63 -4.82
N VAL A 55 2.61 7.13 -3.93
CA VAL A 55 2.02 7.93 -2.84
C VAL A 55 3.12 8.48 -1.93
N ASP A 56 4.08 7.64 -1.54
CA ASP A 56 5.23 8.04 -0.71
C ASP A 56 6.09 9.12 -1.39
N ARG A 57 6.38 8.97 -2.69
CA ARG A 57 7.24 9.90 -3.44
C ARG A 57 6.57 11.24 -3.74
N THR A 58 5.28 11.21 -4.06
CA THR A 58 4.57 12.41 -4.51
C THR A 58 3.86 13.13 -3.37
N GLY A 59 3.75 12.49 -2.20
CA GLY A 59 2.88 12.99 -1.14
C GLY A 59 1.46 13.14 -1.65
N ALA A 60 1.01 12.27 -2.58
CA ALA A 60 -0.34 12.30 -3.12
C ALA A 60 -1.34 12.00 -2.00
N TYR A 61 -1.70 13.04 -1.27
CA TYR A 61 -2.88 13.07 -0.44
C TYR A 61 -4.08 13.06 -1.37
N PHE A 62 -5.12 12.33 -0.98
CA PHE A 62 -6.43 12.36 -1.62
C PHE A 62 -7.09 13.71 -1.33
N SER A 63 -6.51 14.82 -1.80
CA SER A 63 -6.84 16.17 -1.32
C SER A 63 -7.87 16.90 -2.16
N GLU A 64 -8.47 16.28 -3.17
CA GLU A 64 -9.42 17.00 -4.03
C GLU A 64 -10.88 16.92 -3.54
N GLU A 65 -11.23 16.00 -2.64
CA GLU A 65 -12.61 15.85 -2.15
C GLU A 65 -12.82 16.09 -0.65
N LEU A 66 -11.77 16.26 0.15
CA LEU A 66 -11.88 16.28 1.61
C LEU A 66 -11.35 17.58 2.23
N GLY A 67 -11.87 18.72 1.76
CA GLY A 67 -11.66 20.02 2.40
C GLY A 67 -12.16 20.12 3.86
N GLY A 68 -12.81 19.07 4.38
CA GLY A 68 -13.24 18.96 5.78
C GLY A 68 -12.74 17.71 6.54
N ALA A 69 -12.35 16.63 5.86
CA ALA A 69 -11.93 15.38 6.54
C ALA A 69 -10.41 15.22 6.68
N SER A 70 -9.63 16.16 6.14
CA SER A 70 -8.16 16.20 6.29
C SER A 70 -7.74 16.30 7.76
N GLU A 71 -8.41 17.14 8.55
CA GLU A 71 -8.08 17.34 9.97
C GLU A 71 -8.43 16.09 10.80
N GLU A 72 -9.57 15.48 10.51
CA GLU A 72 -10.06 14.29 11.20
C GLU A 72 -9.20 13.06 10.87
N LEU A 73 -8.79 12.90 9.60
CA LEU A 73 -7.87 11.85 9.17
C LEU A 73 -6.45 12.08 9.70
N ALA A 74 -5.98 13.33 9.78
CA ALA A 74 -4.70 13.65 10.42
C ALA A 74 -4.73 13.32 11.92
N GLN A 75 -5.82 13.63 12.62
CA GLN A 75 -6.02 13.24 14.02
C GLN A 75 -6.12 11.73 14.19
N TRP A 76 -6.80 11.04 13.27
CA TRP A 76 -6.92 9.58 13.30
C TRP A 76 -5.56 8.89 13.05
N LEU A 77 -4.75 9.39 12.11
CA LEU A 77 -3.41 8.88 11.85
C LEU A 77 -2.43 9.18 13.00
N GLN A 78 -2.54 10.34 13.66
CA GLN A 78 -1.78 10.64 14.88
C GLN A 78 -2.20 9.73 16.04
N SER A 79 -3.49 9.46 16.20
CA SER A 79 -4.02 8.52 17.20
C SER A 79 -3.52 7.09 16.97
N LEU A 80 -3.43 6.65 15.71
CA LEU A 80 -2.83 5.36 15.35
C LEU A 80 -1.32 5.31 15.63
N SER A 81 -0.58 6.39 15.39
CA SER A 81 0.85 6.46 15.70
C SER A 81 1.14 6.45 17.20
N VAL A 82 0.23 6.99 18.03
CA VAL A 82 0.37 6.97 19.50
C VAL A 82 0.02 5.59 20.08
N ASN A 83 -1.00 4.92 19.54
CA ASN A 83 -1.42 3.60 20.01
C ASN A 83 -0.54 2.45 19.51
N ALA A 84 0.24 2.65 18.44
CA ALA A 84 1.21 1.65 17.97
C ALA A 84 2.49 1.55 18.85
N GLY A 85 2.64 2.40 19.86
CA GLY A 85 3.77 2.42 20.79
C GLY A 85 3.53 1.71 22.13
N HIS A 86 2.34 1.17 22.36
CA HIS A 86 2.02 0.39 23.55
C HIS A 86 1.31 -0.90 23.14
N GLU A 87 2.09 -1.93 22.83
CA GLU A 87 1.94 -3.35 23.20
C GLU A 87 3.00 -4.22 22.52
#